data_AF-A0AAN5FYA6-F1
#
_entry.id   AF-A0AAN5FYA6-F1
#
_cell.length_a   1.000
_cell.length_b   1.000
_cell.length_c   1.000
_cell.angle_alpha   90.00
_cell.angle_beta   90.00
_cell.angle_gamma   90.00
#
_symmetry.space_group_name_H-M   'P 1'
#
loop_
_entity.id
_entity.type
_entity.pdbx_description
1 polymer ?
#
loop_
_entity_poly.entity_id
_entity_poly.type
_entity_poly.pdbx_seq_one_letter_code
_entity_poly.pdbx_strand_id
1 'polypeptide(L)' 'MGSTKNGARVPHVRNRFTSMDIGMNSQILPDMLINFALINITDRKNEGTNTIDGNWQADEGRRYRDNVRIYF' A
#
# COMPACT_ATOMS: atom_id res chain seq x y z
N MET A 1 18.70 20.30 15.83
CA MET A 1 18.34 18.88 16.07
C MET A 1 17.00 18.64 15.39
N GLY A 2 16.97 17.80 14.35
CA GLY A 2 15.79 17.62 13.50
C GLY A 2 14.71 16.80 14.19
N SER A 3 13.47 17.29 14.14
CA SER A 3 12.29 16.60 14.66
C SER A 3 12.07 15.28 13.93
N THR A 4 12.15 14.17 14.65
CA THR A 4 11.69 12.85 14.19
C THR A 4 10.17 12.83 14.24
N LYS A 5 9.52 12.35 13.16
CA LYS A 5 8.07 12.13 13.14
C LYS A 5 7.69 11.23 14.34
N ASN A 6 6.60 11.56 15.03
CA ASN A 6 6.00 10.78 16.13
C ASN A 6 6.79 10.63 17.44
N GLY A 7 7.69 11.57 17.78
CA GLY A 7 8.32 11.60 19.12
C GLY A 7 9.35 10.50 19.39
N ALA A 8 9.82 9.83 18.33
CA ALA A 8 10.84 8.79 18.40
C ALA A 8 12.16 9.35 18.95
N ARG A 9 12.70 8.70 19.99
CA ARG A 9 13.92 9.13 20.70
C ARG A 9 15.20 8.48 20.16
N VAL A 10 15.08 7.50 19.26
CA VAL A 10 16.19 6.71 18.69
C VAL A 10 15.99 6.45 17.19
N PRO A 11 17.06 6.18 16.42
CA PRO A 11 16.94 5.70 15.03
C PRO A 11 16.20 4.37 14.96
N HIS A 12 15.19 4.28 14.11
CA HIS A 12 14.41 3.06 13.92
C HIS A 12 14.89 2.26 12.71
N VAL A 13 15.01 0.94 12.89
CA VAL A 13 15.27 -0.01 11.81
C VAL A 13 13.96 -0.70 11.45
N ARG A 14 13.70 -0.85 10.15
CA ARG A 14 12.49 -1.50 9.63
C ARG A 14 12.90 -2.69 8.77
N ASN A 15 12.25 -3.85 8.92
CA ASN A 15 12.59 -5.00 8.08
C ASN A 15 12.29 -4.68 6.62
N ARG A 16 13.11 -5.14 5.70
CA ARG A 16 12.81 -5.01 4.28
C ARG A 16 11.81 -6.10 3.91
N PHE A 17 10.78 -5.74 3.16
CA PHE A 17 9.90 -6.72 2.53
C PHE A 17 9.68 -6.32 1.08
N THR A 18 9.32 -7.31 0.26
CA THR A 18 8.90 -7.12 -1.13
C THR A 18 7.41 -7.48 -1.21
N SER A 19 6.64 -6.63 -1.86
CA SER A 19 5.25 -6.89 -2.23
C SER A 19 5.14 -6.97 -3.76
N MET A 20 4.09 -7.63 -4.22
CA MET A 20 3.76 -7.73 -5.64
C MET A 20 2.30 -7.35 -5.86
N ASP A 21 2.08 -6.56 -6.91
CA ASP A 21 0.76 -6.12 -7.36
C ASP A 21 0.52 -6.67 -8.78
N ILE A 22 -0.71 -7.07 -9.08
CA ILE A 22 -1.14 -7.45 -10.43
C ILE A 22 -2.36 -6.61 -10.79
N GLY A 23 -2.41 -6.13 -12.03
CA GLY A 23 -3.55 -5.39 -12.55
C GLY A 23 -3.94 -5.83 -13.95
N MET A 24 -5.22 -5.62 -14.27
CA MET A 24 -5.80 -5.82 -15.59
C MET A 24 -6.60 -4.58 -15.98
N ASN A 25 -6.41 -4.12 -17.21
CA ASN A 25 -7.25 -3.11 -17.84
C ASN A 25 -7.99 -3.78 -19.01
N SER A 26 -9.26 -3.47 -19.17
CA SER A 26 -10.05 -3.90 -20.32
C SER A 26 -10.92 -2.76 -20.83
N GLN A 27 -10.96 -2.62 -22.15
CA GLN A 27 -11.93 -1.76 -22.83
C GLN A 27 -13.17 -2.59 -23.14
N ILE A 28 -14.29 -2.25 -22.51
CA ILE A 28 -15.55 -2.96 -22.71
C ILE A 28 -16.35 -2.31 -23.85
N LEU A 29 -16.32 -0.98 -23.93
CA LEU A 29 -16.95 -0.19 -24.99
C LEU A 29 -15.94 0.86 -25.50
N PRO A 30 -16.12 1.43 -26.70
CA PRO A 30 -15.24 2.48 -27.23
C PRO A 30 -15.01 3.65 -26.25
N ASP A 31 -16.01 3.95 -25.45
CA ASP A 31 -16.08 5.01 -24.46
C ASP A 31 -15.92 4.53 -23.01
N MET A 32 -15.75 3.22 -22.76
CA MET A 32 -15.71 2.67 -21.40
C MET A 32 -14.52 1.75 -21.15
N LEU A 33 -13.71 2.12 -20.15
CA LEU A 33 -12.59 1.35 -19.63
C LEU A 33 -12.88 0.85 -18.22
N ILE A 34 -12.54 -0.41 -17.96
CA ILE A 34 -12.51 -0.99 -16.61
C ILE A 34 -11.08 -1.35 -16.22
N ASN A 35 -10.74 -1.12 -14.96
CA ASN A 35 -9.47 -1.45 -14.36
C ASN A 35 -9.72 -2.28 -13.11
N PHE A 36 -8.98 -3.37 -12.96
CA PHE A 36 -8.93 -4.22 -11.78
C PHE A 36 -7.49 -4.30 -11.29
N ALA A 37 -7.27 -4.20 -9.98
CA ALA A 37 -5.97 -4.35 -9.37
C ALA A 37 -6.05 -5.15 -8.07
N LEU A 38 -5.16 -6.13 -7.95
CA LEU A 38 -4.86 -6.85 -6.72
C LEU A 38 -3.52 -6.35 -6.20
N ILE A 39 -3.58 -5.64 -5.08
CA ILE A 39 -2.43 -5.02 -4.43
C ILE A 39 -1.97 -5.94 -3.31
N ASN A 40 -0.66 -6.15 -3.20
CA ASN A 40 -0.02 -6.99 -2.20
C ASN A 40 -0.58 -8.42 -2.17
N ILE A 41 -0.43 -9.15 -3.28
CA ILE A 41 -0.97 -10.51 -3.49
C ILE A 41 -0.60 -11.47 -2.37
N THR A 42 0.62 -11.34 -1.86
CA THR A 42 1.20 -12.18 -0.81
C THR A 42 0.84 -11.74 0.62
N ASP A 43 0.00 -10.71 0.78
CA ASP A 43 -0.39 -10.11 2.07
C ASP A 43 0.78 -9.82 3.02
N ARG A 44 1.92 -9.38 2.45
CA ARG A 44 3.13 -9.12 3.22
C ARG A 44 2.95 -7.83 3.98
N LYS A 45 3.18 -7.89 5.29
CA LYS A 45 3.19 -6.75 6.19
C LYS A 45 4.51 -6.75 6.92
N ASN A 46 5.06 -5.58 7.16
CA ASN A 46 6.19 -5.46 8.07
C ASN A 46 5.68 -5.61 9.50
N GLU A 47 6.46 -6.30 10.32
CA GLU A 47 6.05 -6.63 11.68
C GLU A 47 5.77 -5.37 12.49
N GLY A 48 4.60 -5.40 13.14
CA GLY A 48 4.14 -4.63 14.30
C GLY A 48 4.67 -3.22 14.53
N THR A 49 3.73 -2.28 14.58
CA THR A 49 3.76 -1.12 15.47
C THR A 49 4.54 -1.41 16.75
N ASN A 50 5.79 -0.95 16.86
CA ASN A 50 6.53 -1.07 18.10
C ASN A 50 5.98 0.00 19.07
N THR A 51 5.25 -0.44 20.11
CA THR A 51 4.53 0.46 21.04
C THR A 51 5.46 1.21 22.00
N ILE A 52 6.76 0.87 22.02
CA ILE A 52 7.73 1.41 23.00
C ILE A 52 8.41 2.69 22.49
N ASP A 53 8.61 2.87 21.18
CA ASP A 53 9.44 3.97 20.63
C ASP A 53 8.73 4.88 19.62
N GLY A 54 7.40 4.79 19.53
CA GLY A 54 6.58 5.55 18.59
C GLY A 54 6.26 4.75 17.32
N ASN A 55 5.04 4.94 16.82
CA ASN A 55 4.48 4.02 15.85
C ASN A 55 4.88 4.34 14.39
N TRP A 56 5.26 3.31 13.63
CA TRP A 56 5.26 3.33 12.18
C TRP A 56 3.82 3.19 11.66
N GLN A 57 3.46 3.91 10.59
CA GLN A 57 2.19 3.62 9.94
C GLN A 57 2.18 2.15 9.51
N ALA A 58 1.14 1.41 9.93
CA ALA A 58 1.02 0.00 9.60
C ALA A 58 1.00 -0.20 8.09
N ASP A 59 1.72 -1.21 7.59
CA ASP A 59 1.61 -1.57 6.19
C ASP A 59 0.23 -2.13 5.90
N GLU A 60 -0.28 -1.71 4.76
CA GLU A 60 -1.57 -2.14 4.27
C GLU A 60 -1.44 -3.56 3.72
N GLY A 61 -2.36 -4.44 4.13
CA GLY A 61 -2.43 -5.81 3.62
C GLY A 61 -2.92 -5.89 2.19
N ARG A 62 -3.26 -7.11 1.77
CA ARG A 62 -3.84 -7.36 0.45
C ARG A 62 -5.12 -6.55 0.23
N ARG A 63 -5.20 -5.86 -0.91
CA ARG A 63 -6.35 -5.02 -1.28
C ARG A 63 -6.79 -5.26 -2.71
N TYR A 64 -8.08 -5.11 -2.94
CA TYR A 64 -8.69 -5.10 -4.25
C TYR A 64 -9.05 -3.66 -4.61
N ARG A 65 -8.82 -3.26 -5.84
CA ARG A 65 -9.15 -1.93 -6.33
C ARG A 65 -9.67 -2.00 -7.75
N ASP A 66 -10.85 -1.44 -7.93
CA ASP A 66 -11.52 -1.42 -9.22
C ASP A 66 -11.86 0.03 -9.61
N ASN A 67 -11.77 0.34 -10.89
CA ASN A 67 -12.15 1.64 -11.43
C ASN A 67 -12.78 1.53 -12.81
N VAL A 68 -13.88 2.25 -13.00
CA VAL A 68 -14.51 2.45 -14.31
C VAL A 68 -14.27 3.89 -14.76
N ARG A 69 -13.91 4.05 -16.02
CA ARG A 69 -13.77 5.35 -16.67
C ARG A 69 -14.63 5.40 -17.92
N ILE A 70 -15.46 6.43 -18.01
CA ILE A 70 -16.37 6.68 -19.13
C ILE A 70 -15.95 7.99 -19.80
N TYR A 71 -15.87 7.99 -21.12
CA TYR A 71 -15.60 9.16 -21.96
C TYR A 71 -16.89 9.59 -22.67
N PHE A 72 -17.06 10.89 -22.93
CA PHE A 72 -18.20 11.46 -23.64
C PHE A 72 -17.74 12.23 -24.87
#